data_AF-A0A8J7ZLP3-F1
#
_entry.id   AF-A0A8J7ZLP3-F1
#
_cell.length_a   1.000
_cell.length_b   1.000
_cell.length_c   1.000
_cell.angle_alpha   90.00
_cell.angle_beta   90.00
_cell.angle_gamma   90.00
#
_symmetry.space_group_name_H-M   'P 1'
#
loop_
_entity.id
_entity.type
_entity.pdbx_description
1 polymer ?
#
loop_
_entity_poly.entity_id
_entity_poly.type
_entity_poly.pdbx_seq_one_letter_code
_entity_poly.pdbx_strand_id
1 'polypeptide(L)' 'MPTCSEPDCERTAAFELHVPWAENRVVCAAHARVLARRDGVVADALPDATDELP' A
#
# COMPACT_ATOMS: atom_id res chain seq x y z
N MET A 1 -8.57 -10.79 -1.30
CA MET A 1 -7.83 -9.63 -0.76
C MET A 1 -6.38 -9.79 -1.20
N PRO A 2 -5.77 -8.80 -1.87
CA PRO A 2 -4.39 -8.89 -2.31
C PRO A 2 -3.41 -8.96 -1.13
N THR A 3 -2.25 -9.59 -1.32
CA THR A 3 -1.13 -9.58 -0.36
C THR A 3 -0.25 -8.37 -0.64
N CYS A 4 0.42 -7.86 0.39
CA CYS A 4 1.42 -6.81 0.26
C CYS A 4 2.49 -7.20 -0.77
N SER A 5 2.80 -6.30 -1.71
CA SER A 5 3.82 -6.52 -2.75
C SER A 5 5.26 -6.39 -2.27
N GLU A 6 5.47 -5.81 -1.07
CA GLU A 6 6.80 -5.70 -0.49
C GLU A 6 7.38 -7.08 -0.15
N PRO A 7 8.69 -7.30 -0.37
CA PRO A 7 9.35 -8.56 -0.05
C PRO A 7 9.24 -8.87 1.44
N ASP A 8 9.15 -10.16 1.75
CA ASP A 8 9.06 -10.67 3.13
C ASP A 8 7.85 -10.15 3.93
N CYS A 9 6.76 -9.76 3.26
CA CYS A 9 5.55 -9.28 3.90
C CYS A 9 4.29 -10.00 3.43
N GLU A 10 3.77 -10.88 4.28
CA GLU A 10 2.57 -11.68 4.00
C GLU A 10 1.26 -11.00 4.45
N ARG A 11 1.32 -9.74 4.90
CA ARG A 11 0.14 -8.99 5.36
C ARG A 11 -0.80 -8.68 4.19
N THR A 12 -2.09 -8.59 4.50
CA THR A 12 -3.11 -8.14 3.55
C THR A 12 -2.81 -6.71 3.09
N ALA A 13 -2.86 -6.49 1.77
CA ALA A 13 -2.75 -5.16 1.19
C ALA A 13 -4.05 -4.38 1.44
N ALA A 14 -3.89 -3.09 1.75
CA ALA A 14 -4.97 -2.17 2.06
C ALA A 14 -4.86 -0.85 1.30
N PHE A 15 -3.73 -0.59 0.65
CA PHE A 15 -3.48 0.64 -0.09
C PHE A 15 -2.84 0.34 -1.44
N GLU A 16 -3.17 1.13 -2.45
CA GLU A 16 -2.45 1.24 -3.72
C GLU A 16 -1.51 2.45 -3.65
N LEU A 17 -0.24 2.24 -4.00
CA LEU A 17 0.74 3.32 -4.16
C LEU A 17 0.77 3.76 -5.61
N HIS A 18 0.50 5.04 -5.83
CA HIS A 18 0.58 5.68 -7.13
C HIS A 18 1.99 6.20 -7.37
N VAL A 19 2.79 5.39 -8.08
CA VAL A 19 4.20 5.67 -8.34
C VAL A 19 4.34 6.25 -9.76
N PRO A 20 4.77 7.51 -9.94
CA PRO A 20 4.76 8.13 -11.27
C PRO A 20 5.89 7.66 -12.20
N TRP A 21 6.86 6.89 -11.69
CA TRP A 21 8.03 6.39 -12.43
C TRP A 21 8.09 4.86 -12.53
N ALA A 22 7.08 4.15 -12.02
CA ALA A 22 6.99 2.69 -12.06
C ALA A 22 5.53 2.26 -12.10
N GLU A 23 5.27 0.96 -12.09
CA GLU A 23 3.92 0.45 -11.95
C GLU A 23 3.38 0.72 -10.53
N ASN A 24 2.07 0.93 -10.42
CA ASN A 24 1.41 1.03 -9.12
C ASN A 24 1.57 -0.30 -8.38
N ARG A 25 1.71 -0.21 -7.05
CA ARG A 25 1.90 -1.38 -6.20
C ARG A 25 0.93 -1.38 -5.04
N VAL A 26 0.39 -2.54 -4.71
CA VAL A 26 -0.50 -2.70 -3.56
C VAL A 26 0.29 -3.12 -2.33
N VAL A 27 0.07 -2.45 -1.20
CA VAL A 27 0.82 -2.67 0.04
C VAL A 27 -0.08 -2.65 1.26
N CYS A 28 0.38 -3.23 2.37
CA CYS A 28 -0.31 -3.13 3.65
C CYS A 28 -0.23 -1.71 4.23
N ALA A 29 -1.12 -1.40 5.19
CA ALA A 29 -1.17 -0.07 5.82
C ALA A 29 0.18 0.41 6.42
N ALA A 30 0.94 -0.51 7.00
CA ALA A 30 2.25 -0.19 7.57
C ALA A 30 3.27 0.23 6.49
N HIS A 31 3.32 -0.48 5.38
CA HIS A 31 4.21 -0.14 4.27
C HIS A 31 3.72 1.10 3.52
N ALA A 32 2.42 1.28 3.35
CA ALA A 32 1.85 2.50 2.78
C ALA A 32 2.35 3.75 3.51
N ARG A 33 2.28 3.76 4.85
CA ARG A 33 2.72 4.88 5.69
C ARG A 33 4.20 5.22 5.51
N VAL A 34 5.06 4.21 5.37
CA VAL A 34 6.51 4.40 5.25
C VAL A 34 6.88 4.80 3.82
N LEU A 35 6.39 4.07 2.83
CA LEU A 35 6.75 4.25 1.42
C LEU A 35 6.21 5.56 0.86
N ALA A 36 4.98 5.95 1.19
CA ALA A 36 4.42 7.24 0.76
C ALA A 36 5.29 8.42 1.20
N ARG A 37 5.85 8.36 2.42
CA ARG A 37 6.72 9.41 2.96
C ARG A 37 8.14 9.33 2.41
N ARG A 38 8.71 8.13 2.34
CA ARG A 38 10.08 7.89 1.88
C ARG A 38 10.23 8.24 0.40
N ASP A 39 9.28 7.79 -0.40
CA ASP A 39 9.34 7.87 -1.86
C ASP A 39 8.56 9.11 -2.37
N GLY A 40 7.77 9.78 -1.53
CA GLY A 40 7.01 10.97 -1.93
C GLY A 40 5.84 10.66 -2.87
N VAL A 41 5.25 9.47 -2.72
CA VAL A 41 4.14 8.97 -3.55
C VAL A 41 2.81 8.99 -2.81
N VAL A 42 1.71 8.99 -3.56
CA VAL A 42 0.35 8.95 -3.00
C VAL A 42 -0.02 7.51 -2.67
N ALA A 43 -0.65 7.32 -1.51
CA ALA A 43 -1.20 6.04 -1.07
C ALA A 43 -2.72 6.17 -0.94
N ASP A 44 -3.47 5.52 -1.83
CA ASP A 44 -4.92 5.51 -1.80
C ASP A 44 -5.43 4.20 -1.21
N ALA A 45 -6.45 4.28 -0.36
CA ALA A 45 -7.04 3.09 0.26
C ALA A 45 -7.75 2.24 -0.79
N LEU A 46 -7.53 0.93 -0.76
CA LEU A 46 -8.24 -0.01 -1.61
C LEU A 46 -9.72 -0.05 -1.23
N PRO A 47 -10.64 -0.19 -2.19
CA PRO A 47 -12.09 -0.17 -1.93
C PRO A 47 -12.57 -1.34 -1.06
N ASP A 48 -11.82 -2.45 -1.03
CA ASP A 48 -12.06 -3.63 -0.21
C ASP A 48 -11.30 -3.62 1.13
N ALA A 49 -10.58 -2.54 1.46
CA ALA A 49 -10.02 -2.31 2.79
C ALA A 49 -11.14 -1.86 3.74
N THR A 50 -12.04 -2.78 4.08
CA THR A 50 -13.18 -2.51 4.97
C THR A 50 -12.71 -2.28 6.42
N ASP A 51 -13.05 -1.11 6.97
CA ASP A 51 -13.32 -0.80 8.39
C ASP A 51 -12.22 -0.92 9.47
N GLU A 52 -10.96 -1.15 9.14
CA GLU A 52 -9.86 -1.05 10.14
C GLU A 52 -8.68 -0.20 9.65
N LEU A 53 -8.97 1.04 9.23
CA LEU A 53 -7.95 2.07 9.13
C LEU A 53 -7.81 2.77 10.49
N PRO A 54 -6.67 2.64 11.20
CA PRO A 54 -6.46 3.26 12.51
C PRO A 54 -6.28 4.78 12.46
#